data_AF-A0A1X1I0C8-F1
#
_entry.id   AF-A0A1X1I0C8-F1
#
_cell.length_a   1.000
_cell.length_b   1.000
_cell.length_c   1.000
_cell.angle_alpha   90.00
_cell.angle_beta   90.00
_cell.angle_gamma   90.00
#
_symmetry.space_group_name_H-M   'P 1'
#
loop_
_entity.id
_entity.type
_entity.pdbx_description
1 polymer ?
#
loop_
_entity_poly.entity_id
_entity_poly.type
_entity_poly.pdbx_seq_one_letter_code
_entity_poly.pdbx_strand_id
1 'polypeptide(L)'
;MIFFFLEIIAIAGIILDAISNKEKIEYSSSLSSLVFMACNIGMFVVFNPSLDEPYLGVFVRVFSLYTHAPLCITYAITSLYKSIKHVKYFPSKFARILLSNVTLIFLLSIVNVFVLFREIKEIYILIFLQGLFSGIQFLLWMLERKRVRKLQQQKKEDAPFTNHVSDEGDIDEN
;
A
#
# COMPACT_ATOMS: atom_id res chain seq x y z
N MET A 1 -3.26 -24.32 2.51
CA MET A 1 -3.45 -24.04 1.06
C MET A 1 -4.18 -22.73 0.80
N ILE A 2 -5.36 -22.46 1.38
CA ILE A 2 -6.11 -21.20 1.16
C ILE A 2 -5.27 -19.93 1.36
N PHE A 3 -4.45 -19.87 2.41
CA PHE A 3 -3.55 -18.73 2.66
C PHE A 3 -2.55 -18.45 1.53
N PHE A 4 -2.09 -19.50 0.84
CA PHE A 4 -1.14 -19.38 -0.28
C PHE A 4 -1.79 -18.69 -1.48
N PHE A 5 -3.02 -19.08 -1.79
CA PHE A 5 -3.81 -18.46 -2.85
C PHE A 5 -4.11 -16.99 -2.54
N LEU A 6 -4.44 -16.66 -1.29
CA LEU A 6 -4.72 -15.29 -0.88
C LEU A 6 -3.52 -14.37 -1.08
N GLU A 7 -2.31 -14.80 -0.74
CA GLU A 7 -1.12 -13.98 -0.97
C GLU A 7 -0.75 -13.84 -2.44
N ILE A 8 -0.89 -14.90 -3.25
CA ILE A 8 -0.69 -14.78 -4.69
C ILE A 8 -1.67 -13.77 -5.30
N ILE A 9 -2.94 -13.83 -4.91
CA ILE A 9 -3.96 -12.86 -5.32
C ILE A 9 -3.58 -11.46 -4.84
N ALA A 10 -3.06 -11.32 -3.63
CA ALA A 10 -2.59 -10.04 -3.11
C ALA A 10 -1.42 -9.47 -3.93
N ILE A 11 -0.42 -10.30 -4.27
CA ILE A 11 0.70 -9.92 -5.16
C ILE A 11 0.16 -9.45 -6.51
N ALA A 12 -0.69 -10.26 -7.15
CA ALA A 12 -1.28 -9.93 -8.44
C ALA A 12 -2.09 -8.62 -8.38
N GLY A 13 -2.88 -8.44 -7.31
CA GLY A 13 -3.63 -7.22 -7.06
C GLY A 13 -2.73 -6.00 -6.93
N ILE A 14 -1.63 -6.09 -6.17
CA ILE A 14 -0.66 -4.99 -6.01
C ILE A 14 0.05 -4.66 -7.33
N ILE A 15 0.41 -5.67 -8.12
CA ILE A 15 1.05 -5.46 -9.43
C ILE A 15 0.08 -4.81 -10.41
N LEU A 16 -1.15 -5.32 -10.53
CA LEU A 16 -2.20 -4.73 -11.36
C LEU A 16 -2.48 -3.28 -10.96
N ASP A 17 -2.49 -3.04 -9.65
CA ASP A 17 -2.67 -1.72 -9.05
C ASP A 17 -1.46 -0.78 -9.29
N ALA A 18 -0.25 -1.31 -9.43
CA ALA A 18 0.93 -0.54 -9.81
C ALA A 18 0.89 -0.13 -11.29
N ILE A 19 0.39 -1.01 -12.17
CA ILE A 19 0.30 -0.81 -13.62
C ILE A 19 -0.93 0.04 -13.99
N SER A 20 -2.01 -0.04 -13.22
CA SER A 20 -3.25 0.70 -13.47
C SER A 20 -3.02 2.21 -13.35
N ASN A 21 -3.04 2.89 -14.49
CA ASN A 21 -2.74 4.32 -14.64
C ASN A 21 -3.90 5.24 -14.18
N LYS A 22 -4.86 4.75 -13.38
CA LYS A 22 -6.09 5.50 -13.06
C LYS A 22 -5.95 6.42 -11.83
N GLU A 23 -6.57 7.59 -11.96
CA GLU A 23 -6.65 8.80 -11.12
C GLU A 23 -6.92 8.64 -9.60
N LYS A 24 -7.01 7.42 -9.06
CA LYS A 24 -7.25 7.16 -7.63
C LYS A 24 -6.06 6.48 -6.96
N ILE A 25 -4.85 6.99 -7.22
CA ILE A 25 -3.58 6.53 -6.61
C ILE A 25 -3.72 6.38 -5.08
N GLU A 26 -4.48 7.26 -4.44
CA GLU A 26 -4.72 7.26 -2.98
C GLU A 26 -5.69 6.16 -2.50
N TYR A 27 -6.64 5.72 -3.33
CA TYR A 27 -7.57 4.62 -3.00
C TYR A 27 -6.85 3.28 -3.05
N SER A 28 -6.26 3.07 -4.21
CA SER A 28 -5.33 2.01 -4.56
C SER A 28 -4.30 1.77 -3.44
N SER A 29 -3.51 2.79 -3.09
CA SER A 29 -2.42 2.65 -2.11
C SER A 29 -2.91 2.29 -0.70
N SER A 30 -4.06 2.83 -0.27
CA SER A 30 -4.64 2.45 1.02
C SER A 30 -5.10 1.00 1.04
N LEU A 31 -5.71 0.53 -0.06
CA LEU A 31 -6.23 -0.83 -0.13
C LEU A 31 -5.08 -1.85 -0.14
N SER A 32 -4.02 -1.57 -0.90
CA SER A 32 -2.80 -2.40 -0.86
C SER A 32 -2.22 -2.48 0.56
N SER A 33 -2.22 -1.37 1.30
CA SER A 33 -1.72 -1.34 2.69
C SER A 33 -2.58 -2.19 3.63
N LEU A 34 -3.90 -2.16 3.45
CA LEU A 34 -4.85 -2.96 4.23
C LEU A 34 -4.72 -4.46 3.92
N VAL A 35 -4.66 -4.82 2.64
CA VAL A 35 -4.49 -6.22 2.20
C VAL A 35 -3.15 -6.77 2.72
N PHE A 36 -2.07 -6.00 2.57
CA PHE A 36 -0.76 -6.41 3.07
C PHE A 36 -0.75 -6.59 4.60
N MET A 37 -1.42 -5.71 5.35
CA MET A 37 -1.60 -5.88 6.80
C MET A 37 -2.33 -7.18 7.13
N ALA A 38 -3.44 -7.49 6.43
CA ALA A 38 -4.20 -8.72 6.66
C ALA A 38 -3.38 -9.98 6.36
N CYS A 39 -2.58 -9.98 5.28
CA CYS A 39 -1.65 -11.07 4.98
C CYS A 39 -0.63 -11.27 6.11
N ASN A 40 0.00 -10.19 6.59
CA ASN A 40 0.98 -10.27 7.69
C ASN A 40 0.36 -10.77 8.99
N ILE A 41 -0.87 -10.37 9.32
CA ILE A 41 -1.58 -10.89 10.50
C ILE A 41 -1.82 -12.39 10.37
N GLY A 42 -2.29 -12.84 9.21
CA GLY A 42 -2.50 -14.26 8.97
C GLY A 42 -1.20 -15.05 9.06
N MET A 43 -0.12 -14.50 8.49
CA MET A 43 1.21 -15.10 8.60
C MET A 43 1.73 -15.14 10.01
N PHE A 44 1.55 -14.08 10.80
CA PHE A 44 1.86 -14.06 12.22
C PHE A 44 1.11 -15.16 12.96
N VAL A 45 -0.20 -15.31 12.78
CA VAL A 45 -0.97 -16.38 13.43
C VAL A 45 -0.45 -17.78 13.07
N VAL A 46 -0.07 -17.99 11.80
CA VAL A 46 0.45 -19.29 11.31
C VAL A 46 1.89 -19.56 11.76
N PHE A 47 2.75 -18.54 11.80
CA PHE A 47 4.16 -18.63 12.22
C PHE A 47 4.36 -18.67 13.73
N ASN A 48 3.30 -18.74 14.52
CA ASN A 48 3.40 -18.73 15.98
C ASN A 48 4.28 -19.90 16.45
N PRO A 49 5.48 -19.63 17.02
CA PRO A 49 6.44 -20.66 17.41
C PRO A 49 5.94 -21.56 18.55
N SER A 50 4.81 -21.23 19.18
CA SER A 50 4.12 -22.11 20.13
C SER A 50 3.40 -23.30 19.49
N LEU A 51 3.23 -23.31 18.16
CA LEU A 51 2.68 -24.41 17.38
C LEU A 51 3.84 -25.33 16.95
N ASP A 52 4.36 -26.13 17.88
CA ASP A 52 5.60 -26.90 17.73
C ASP A 52 5.39 -28.16 16.86
N GLU A 53 5.09 -27.95 15.57
CA GLU A 53 4.86 -29.02 14.59
C GLU A 53 5.93 -29.02 13.47
N PRO A 54 6.70 -30.11 13.31
CA PRO A 54 7.83 -30.15 12.38
C PRO A 54 7.42 -30.05 10.90
N TYR A 55 6.27 -30.62 10.51
CA TYR A 55 5.74 -30.49 9.14
C TYR A 55 5.28 -29.07 8.83
N LEU A 56 4.78 -28.36 9.84
CA LEU A 56 4.36 -26.98 9.72
C LEU A 56 5.57 -26.09 9.41
N GLY A 57 6.70 -26.30 10.07
CA GLY A 57 7.94 -25.52 9.86
C GLY A 57 8.47 -25.55 8.42
N VAL A 58 8.49 -26.71 7.77
CA VAL A 58 8.95 -26.83 6.37
C VAL A 58 7.99 -26.14 5.41
N PHE A 59 6.67 -26.36 5.57
CA PHE A 59 5.65 -25.71 4.75
C PHE A 59 5.74 -24.19 4.85
N VAL A 60 5.83 -23.70 6.09
CA VAL A 60 5.96 -22.28 6.45
C VAL A 60 7.21 -21.65 5.85
N ARG A 61 8.33 -22.38 5.82
CA ARG A 61 9.56 -21.93 5.16
C ARG A 61 9.41 -21.80 3.65
N VAL A 62 8.90 -22.84 2.99
CA VAL A 62 8.66 -22.85 1.53
C VAL A 62 7.69 -21.72 1.16
N PHE A 63 6.60 -21.58 1.92
CA PHE A 63 5.64 -20.51 1.78
C PHE A 63 6.31 -19.13 1.85
N SER A 64 7.11 -18.90 2.88
CA SER A 64 7.72 -17.58 3.08
C SER A 64 8.73 -17.23 2.00
N LEU A 65 9.47 -18.22 1.48
CA LEU A 65 10.46 -18.00 0.42
C LEU A 65 9.79 -17.66 -0.91
N TYR A 66 8.75 -18.41 -1.29
CA TYR A 66 8.17 -18.31 -2.62
C TYR A 66 6.98 -17.35 -2.72
N THR A 67 6.36 -16.98 -1.60
CA THR A 67 5.13 -16.18 -1.61
C THR A 67 5.25 -14.94 -0.73
N HIS A 68 5.50 -15.11 0.58
CA HIS A 68 5.46 -13.98 1.50
C HIS A 68 6.59 -12.96 1.30
N ALA A 69 7.84 -13.42 1.12
CA ALA A 69 8.96 -12.53 0.86
C ALA A 69 8.78 -11.75 -0.46
N PRO A 70 8.39 -12.38 -1.58
CA PRO A 70 7.98 -11.66 -2.78
C PRO A 70 6.85 -10.64 -2.56
N LEU A 71 5.82 -10.98 -1.77
CA LEU A 71 4.74 -10.05 -1.39
C LEU A 71 5.30 -8.84 -0.64
N CYS A 72 6.15 -9.05 0.36
CA CYS A 72 6.81 -7.99 1.14
C CYS A 72 7.63 -7.03 0.28
N ILE A 73 8.41 -7.57 -0.66
CA ILE A 73 9.24 -6.78 -1.57
C ILE A 73 8.35 -6.00 -2.54
N THR A 74 7.40 -6.68 -3.18
CA THR A 74 6.51 -6.09 -4.20
C THR A 74 5.67 -4.97 -3.61
N TYR A 75 5.08 -5.19 -2.44
CA TYR A 75 4.33 -4.19 -1.71
C TYR A 75 5.21 -2.99 -1.35
N ALA A 76 6.39 -3.22 -0.77
CA ALA A 76 7.25 -2.15 -0.31
C ALA A 76 7.77 -1.27 -1.46
N ILE A 77 8.22 -1.88 -2.57
CA ILE A 77 8.66 -1.13 -3.76
C ILE A 77 7.51 -0.31 -4.34
N THR A 78 6.33 -0.92 -4.52
CA THR A 78 5.16 -0.26 -5.10
C THR A 78 4.69 0.90 -4.23
N SER A 79 4.59 0.68 -2.92
CA SER A 79 4.13 1.69 -1.96
C SER A 79 5.14 2.83 -1.81
N LEU A 80 6.45 2.53 -1.86
CA LEU A 80 7.52 3.53 -1.86
C LEU A 80 7.46 4.39 -3.13
N TYR A 81 7.35 3.77 -4.31
CA TYR A 81 7.19 4.49 -5.57
C TYR A 81 5.98 5.43 -5.56
N LYS A 82 4.82 4.93 -5.11
CA LYS A 82 3.60 5.74 -5.02
C LYS A 82 3.73 6.88 -4.00
N SER A 83 4.37 6.64 -2.86
CA SER A 83 4.60 7.67 -1.84
C SER A 83 5.55 8.77 -2.32
N ILE A 84 6.65 8.42 -3.02
CA ILE A 84 7.57 9.39 -3.63
C ILE A 84 6.82 10.26 -4.64
N LYS A 85 6.03 9.61 -5.52
CA LYS A 85 5.21 10.32 -6.51
C LYS A 85 4.21 11.26 -5.82
N HIS A 86 3.52 10.80 -4.78
CA HIS A 86 2.55 11.59 -4.01
C HIS A 86 3.18 12.84 -3.38
N VAL A 87 4.33 12.69 -2.72
CA VAL A 87 5.06 13.81 -2.11
C VAL A 87 5.42 14.88 -3.14
N LYS A 88 5.75 14.48 -4.38
CA LYS A 88 6.07 15.41 -5.47
C LYS A 88 4.85 16.24 -5.92
N TYR A 89 3.65 15.65 -5.96
CA TYR A 89 2.44 16.35 -6.40
C TYR A 89 1.73 17.11 -5.26
N PHE A 90 1.74 16.57 -4.05
CA PHE A 90 1.05 17.13 -2.87
C PHE A 90 2.02 17.26 -1.68
N PRO A 91 2.97 18.21 -1.73
CA PRO A 91 3.94 18.38 -0.65
C PRO A 91 3.23 18.75 0.66
N SER A 92 3.47 17.96 1.70
CA SER A 92 2.91 18.21 3.03
C SER A 92 3.72 17.52 4.12
N LYS A 93 3.55 17.97 5.38
CA LYS A 93 4.14 17.28 6.54
C LYS A 93 3.64 15.83 6.63
N PHE A 94 2.36 15.59 6.34
CA PHE A 94 1.78 14.24 6.32
C PHE A 94 2.38 13.36 5.22
N ALA A 95 2.58 13.88 4.02
CA ALA A 95 3.18 13.14 2.92
C ALA A 95 4.64 12.73 3.25
N ARG A 96 5.39 13.55 3.99
CA ARG A 96 6.73 13.17 4.50
C ARG A 96 6.67 12.05 5.54
N ILE A 97 5.69 12.08 6.46
CA ILE A 97 5.48 11.00 7.44
C ILE A 97 5.12 9.70 6.71
N LEU A 98 4.23 9.77 5.72
CA LEU A 98 3.84 8.65 4.87
C LEU A 98 5.04 8.01 4.15
N LEU A 99 5.92 8.85 3.60
CA LEU A 99 7.16 8.40 2.95
C LEU A 99 8.15 7.80 3.96
N SER A 100 8.28 8.39 5.16
CA SER A 100 9.14 7.84 6.20
C SER A 100 8.68 6.46 6.64
N ASN A 101 7.38 6.29 6.88
CA ASN A 101 6.81 5.01 7.32
C ASN A 101 6.97 3.93 6.24
N VAL A 102 6.73 4.24 4.97
CA VAL A 102 6.92 3.26 3.91
C VAL A 102 8.39 2.90 3.68
N THR A 103 9.31 3.84 3.92
CA THR A 103 10.75 3.57 3.87
C THR A 103 11.16 2.60 4.97
N LEU A 104 10.59 2.73 6.19
CA LEU A 104 10.78 1.75 7.26
C LEU A 104 10.26 0.37 6.84
N ILE A 105 9.05 0.29 6.27
CA ILE A 105 8.51 -0.98 5.77
C ILE A 105 9.45 -1.60 4.72
N PHE A 106 10.01 -0.79 3.81
CA PHE A 106 10.96 -1.26 2.81
C PHE A 106 12.26 -1.81 3.41
N LEU A 107 12.81 -1.13 4.41
CA LEU A 107 13.97 -1.64 5.16
C LEU A 107 13.64 -2.95 5.88
N LEU A 108 12.46 -3.04 6.51
CA LEU A 108 12.00 -4.27 7.13
C LEU A 108 11.85 -5.40 6.10
N SER A 109 11.33 -5.14 4.90
CA SER A 109 11.26 -6.15 3.83
C SER A 109 12.65 -6.70 3.47
N ILE A 110 13.66 -5.84 3.37
CA ILE A 110 15.03 -6.27 3.07
C ILE A 110 15.57 -7.15 4.20
N VAL A 111 15.45 -6.69 5.45
CA VAL A 111 15.91 -7.45 6.63
C VAL A 111 15.18 -8.78 6.74
N ASN A 112 13.88 -8.82 6.46
CA ASN A 112 13.06 -10.02 6.47
C ASN A 112 13.61 -11.09 5.52
N VAL A 113 13.99 -10.70 4.29
CA VAL A 113 14.63 -11.61 3.34
C VAL A 113 15.94 -12.17 3.88
N PHE A 114 16.82 -11.32 4.44
CA PHE A 114 18.08 -11.78 5.02
C PHE A 114 17.87 -12.76 6.19
N VAL A 115 16.93 -12.46 7.08
CA VAL A 115 16.61 -13.32 8.24
C VAL A 115 16.02 -14.65 7.79
N LEU A 116 15.18 -14.65 6.75
CA LEU A 116 14.64 -15.86 6.14
C LEU A 116 15.75 -16.79 5.61
N PHE A 117 16.79 -16.23 4.98
CA PHE A 117 17.95 -17.01 4.51
C PHE A 117 18.79 -17.61 5.64
N ARG A 118 18.81 -16.97 6.82
CA ARG A 118 19.56 -17.44 8.00
C ARG A 118 18.75 -18.37 8.91
N GLU A 119 17.51 -18.67 8.57
CA GLU A 119 16.61 -19.56 9.32
C GLU A 119 16.38 -19.15 10.78
N ILE A 120 16.41 -17.84 11.07
CA ILE A 120 16.28 -17.36 12.46
C ILE A 120 14.82 -17.19 12.84
N LYS A 121 14.45 -17.68 14.03
CA LYS A 121 13.08 -17.63 14.59
C LYS A 121 12.52 -16.21 14.76
N GLU A 122 13.38 -15.20 14.79
CA GLU A 122 13.05 -13.78 14.93
C GLU A 122 12.24 -13.23 13.75
N ILE A 123 12.15 -13.97 12.63
CA ILE A 123 11.32 -13.61 11.47
C ILE A 123 9.87 -13.28 11.84
N TYR A 124 9.33 -13.94 12.85
CA TYR A 124 7.98 -13.70 13.37
C TYR A 124 7.77 -12.27 13.87
N ILE A 125 8.77 -11.71 14.57
CA ILE A 125 8.74 -10.33 15.09
C ILE A 125 8.76 -9.34 13.92
N LEU A 126 9.55 -9.63 12.88
CA LEU A 126 9.62 -8.81 11.69
C LEU A 126 8.29 -8.79 10.93
N ILE A 127 7.66 -9.95 10.73
CA ILE A 127 6.32 -10.07 10.12
C ILE A 127 5.30 -9.24 10.90
N PHE A 128 5.31 -9.32 12.24
CA PHE A 128 4.44 -8.53 13.09
C PHE A 128 4.63 -7.02 12.91
N LEU A 129 5.88 -6.55 13.03
CA LEU A 129 6.23 -5.14 12.88
C LEU A 129 5.83 -4.63 11.49
N GLN A 130 6.05 -5.43 10.45
CA GLN A 130 5.74 -5.06 9.08
C GLN A 130 4.23 -4.93 8.85
N GLY A 131 3.43 -5.84 9.43
CA GLY A 131 1.98 -5.74 9.48
C GLY A 131 1.50 -4.49 10.22
N LEU A 132 2.09 -4.20 11.38
CA LEU A 132 1.76 -3.03 12.20
C LEU A 132 2.03 -1.71 11.47
N PHE A 133 3.22 -1.56 10.88
CA PHE A 133 3.57 -0.37 10.10
C PHE A 133 2.70 -0.23 8.85
N SER A 134 2.26 -1.33 8.24
CA SER A 134 1.29 -1.28 7.14
C SER A 134 -0.09 -0.82 7.58
N GLY A 135 -0.54 -1.20 8.78
CA GLY A 135 -1.77 -0.66 9.38
C GLY A 135 -1.68 0.84 9.61
N ILE A 136 -0.55 1.32 10.13
CA ILE A 136 -0.28 2.77 10.24
C ILE A 136 -0.30 3.43 8.86
N GLN A 137 0.31 2.80 7.85
CA GLN A 137 0.32 3.31 6.47
C GLN A 137 -1.09 3.44 5.88
N PHE A 138 -1.96 2.47 6.14
CA PHE A 138 -3.36 2.51 5.76
C PHE A 138 -4.10 3.70 6.38
N LEU A 139 -3.93 3.90 7.69
CA LEU A 139 -4.55 5.02 8.41
C LEU A 139 -4.06 6.38 7.88
N LEU A 140 -2.76 6.52 7.65
CA LEU A 140 -2.16 7.74 7.08
C LEU A 140 -2.71 8.04 5.69
N TRP A 141 -2.85 7.02 4.81
CA TRP A 141 -3.46 7.19 3.50
C TRP A 141 -4.93 7.62 3.56
N MET A 142 -5.70 7.09 4.53
CA MET A 142 -7.09 7.53 4.72
C MET A 142 -7.18 9.00 5.14
N LEU A 143 -6.29 9.44 6.03
CA LEU A 143 -6.23 10.85 6.45
C LEU A 143 -5.80 11.77 5.30
N GLU A 144 -4.76 11.38 4.55
CA GLU A 144 -4.25 12.17 3.43
C GLU A 144 -5.32 12.29 2.33
N ARG A 145 -6.09 11.24 2.05
CA ARG A 145 -7.23 11.32 1.12
C ARG A 145 -8.27 12.34 1.56
N LYS A 146 -8.63 12.36 2.84
CA LYS A 146 -9.59 13.36 3.36
C LYS A 146 -9.06 14.77 3.14
N ARG A 147 -7.76 14.98 3.32
CA ARG A 147 -7.09 16.27 3.07
C ARG A 147 -7.09 16.65 1.59
N VAL A 148 -6.66 15.76 0.70
CA VAL A 148 -6.56 16.05 -0.74
C VAL A 148 -7.95 16.30 -1.35
N ARG A 149 -8.98 15.55 -0.94
CA ARG A 149 -10.36 15.82 -1.38
C ARG A 149 -10.85 17.22 -0.99
N LYS A 150 -10.57 17.67 0.24
CA LYS A 150 -10.91 19.03 0.68
C LYS A 150 -10.19 20.09 -0.16
N LEU A 151 -8.90 19.90 -0.42
CA LEU A 151 -8.12 20.81 -1.27
C LEU A 151 -8.64 20.86 -2.72
N GLN A 152 -9.07 19.72 -3.27
CA GLN A 152 -9.66 19.65 -4.60
C GLN A 152 -11.04 20.32 -4.65
N GLN A 153 -11.86 20.21 -3.60
CA GLN A 153 -13.14 20.90 -3.49
C GLN A 153 -12.96 22.41 -3.41
N GLN A 154 -12.06 22.90 -2.55
CA GLN A 154 -11.73 24.32 -2.46
C GLN A 154 -11.25 24.87 -3.80
N LYS A 155 -10.36 24.16 -4.51
CA LYS A 155 -9.89 24.59 -5.83
C LYS A 155 -11.01 24.62 -6.89
N LYS A 156 -12.06 23.81 -6.74
CA LYS A 156 -13.24 23.85 -7.64
C LYS A 156 -14.21 24.97 -7.29
N GLU A 157 -14.32 25.33 -6.01
CA GLU A 157 -15.15 26.45 -5.53
C GLU A 157 -14.47 27.81 -5.79
N ASP A 158 -13.14 27.87 -5.70
CA ASP A 158 -12.32 29.05 -6.01
C ASP A 158 -12.06 29.23 -7.52
N ALA A 159 -12.31 28.19 -8.33
CA ALA A 159 -12.33 28.35 -9.78
C ALA A 159 -13.60 29.16 -10.13
N PRO A 160 -13.49 30.35 -10.74
CA PRO A 160 -14.67 31.12 -11.10
C PRO A 160 -15.56 30.23 -11.97
N PHE A 161 -16.85 30.20 -11.65
CA PHE A 161 -17.86 29.79 -12.61
C PHE A 161 -17.55 30.53 -13.91
N THR A 162 -17.02 29.84 -14.91
CA THR A 162 -17.23 30.28 -16.28
C THR A 162 -18.73 30.16 -16.48
N ASN A 163 -19.43 31.24 -16.15
CA ASN A 163 -20.82 31.44 -16.50
C ASN A 163 -20.90 31.27 -18.01
N HIS A 164 -21.32 30.10 -18.45
CA HIS A 164 -21.84 29.94 -19.79
C HIS A 164 -23.37 30.00 -19.68
N VAL A 165 -23.88 31.21 -19.51
CA VAL A 165 -25.29 31.63 -19.63
C VAL A 165 -25.21 33.10 -20.05
N SER A 166 -25.82 33.64 -21.11
CA SER A 166 -26.95 33.29 -21.99
C SER A 166 -26.65 33.95 -23.35
N ASP A 167 -26.88 33.33 -24.51
CA ASP A 167 -28.17 33.25 -25.23
C ASP A 167 -28.81 34.63 -25.46
N GLU A 168 -28.64 35.22 -26.64
CA GLU A 168 -29.67 35.91 -27.44
C GLU A 168 -29.04 36.38 -28.78
N GLY A 169 -29.82 36.37 -29.85
CA GLY A 169 -29.36 36.43 -31.23
C GLY A 169 -28.76 37.76 -31.71
N ASP A 170 -28.07 37.66 -32.85
CA ASP A 170 -28.29 38.61 -33.94
C ASP A 170 -28.25 37.87 -35.28
N ILE A 171 -29.28 38.17 -36.06
CA ILE A 171 -29.58 37.72 -37.42
C ILE A 171 -28.74 38.56 -38.40
N ASP A 172 -28.32 37.94 -39.51
CA ASP A 172 -27.82 38.47 -40.80
C ASP A 172 -27.04 39.81 -40.86
N GLU A 173 -25.89 39.79 -41.53
CA GLU A 173 -25.74 40.52 -42.81
C GLU A 173 -24.43 40.23 -43.57
N ASN A 174 -24.63 40.05 -44.88
CA ASN A 174 -23.73 40.13 -46.06
C ASN A 174 -22.91 38.90 -46.51
#